data_AF-V7AM99-F1
#
_entry.id   AF-V7AM99-F1
#
_cell.length_a   1.000
_cell.length_b   1.000
_cell.length_c   1.000
_cell.angle_alpha   90.00
_cell.angle_beta   90.00
_cell.angle_gamma   90.00
#
_symmetry.space_group_name_H-M   'P 1'
#
loop_
_entity.id
_entity.type
_entity.pdbx_description
1 polymer ?
#
loop_
_entity_poly.entity_id
_entity_poly.type
_entity_poly.pdbx_seq_one_letter_code
_entity_poly.pdbx_strand_id
1 'polypeptide(L)'
;MWVCNSIAEYSVFNSVIKPTYMLTYESASELLHLNLQEEAELRILSEAANLRSNWRCQQGAIETSTLDTRIKVSNPEDPEPSLKLYVENQADPAMRLVFEMMILCGEAIATFGSRNDIPLPYRGQPQSDINVSEFSHLPEGPVRSFALVKVMRAAEIDFRKPARHGVLGIPGYVQFTSPIRRYLDLLAHYQVGFQASAWVPLGSQIGDEVLVKVEEAHPRDDILFLKEVVSE
;
A
#
# COMPACT_ATOMS: atom_id res chain seq x y z
N MET A 1 -16.85 10.22 -19.45
CA MET A 1 -16.03 9.23 -20.16
C MET A 1 -14.63 9.31 -19.57
N TRP A 2 -14.36 8.48 -18.55
CA TRP A 2 -13.13 8.48 -17.75
C TRP A 2 -12.08 7.66 -18.49
N VAL A 3 -10.99 8.28 -18.95
CA VAL A 3 -10.05 7.65 -19.90
C VAL A 3 -8.72 7.18 -19.26
N CYS A 4 -8.50 7.32 -17.95
CA CYS A 4 -7.38 6.61 -17.33
C CYS A 4 -7.64 6.33 -15.84
N ASN A 5 -7.92 5.08 -15.48
CA ASN A 5 -8.01 4.61 -14.09
C ASN A 5 -6.61 4.47 -13.43
N SER A 6 -5.67 5.32 -13.86
CA SER A 6 -4.35 5.55 -13.28
C SER A 6 -4.39 6.73 -12.32
N ILE A 7 -3.38 6.87 -11.45
CA ILE A 7 -3.22 8.06 -10.61
C ILE A 7 -3.00 9.28 -11.50
N ALA A 8 -3.95 10.23 -11.50
CA ALA A 8 -3.80 11.50 -12.18
C ALA A 8 -2.94 12.47 -11.36
N GLU A 9 -3.25 12.58 -10.07
CA GLU A 9 -2.60 13.47 -9.11
C GLU A 9 -2.49 12.76 -7.75
N TYR A 10 -1.50 13.17 -6.95
CA TYR A 10 -1.31 12.70 -5.59
C TYR A 10 -0.67 13.79 -4.74
N SER A 11 -0.89 13.71 -3.43
CA SER A 11 -0.25 14.57 -2.43
C SER A 11 0.11 13.73 -1.21
N VAL A 12 1.22 14.09 -0.56
CA VAL A 12 1.75 13.40 0.62
C VAL A 12 2.07 14.46 1.66
N PHE A 13 1.40 14.41 2.81
CA PHE A 13 1.57 15.36 3.90
C PHE A 13 1.14 14.74 5.22
N ASN A 14 1.62 15.30 6.34
CA ASN A 14 1.20 14.90 7.67
C ASN A 14 -0.21 15.41 7.95
N SER A 15 -1.05 14.59 8.57
CA SER A 15 -2.42 14.95 8.92
C SER A 15 -2.83 14.35 10.27
N VAL A 16 -3.85 14.96 10.88
CA VAL A 16 -4.48 14.44 12.09
C VAL A 16 -5.88 13.96 11.71
N ILE A 17 -6.13 12.66 11.91
CA ILE A 17 -7.42 12.03 11.61
C ILE A 17 -8.13 11.62 12.91
N LYS A 18 -9.47 11.67 12.90
CA LYS A 18 -10.31 11.17 13.99
C LYS A 18 -11.22 10.06 13.45
N PRO A 19 -10.85 8.78 13.62
CA PRO A 19 -11.72 7.67 13.24
C PRO A 19 -13.06 7.75 14.00
N THR A 20 -14.18 7.71 13.27
CA THR A 20 -15.51 7.82 13.86
C THR A 20 -15.95 6.49 14.49
N TYR A 21 -15.64 5.38 13.84
CA TYR A 21 -15.95 4.03 14.30
C TYR A 21 -15.01 3.00 13.63
N MET A 22 -14.99 1.78 14.16
CA MET A 22 -14.21 0.66 13.64
C MET A 22 -15.14 -0.42 13.08
N LEU A 23 -14.85 -0.90 11.87
CA LEU A 23 -15.58 -2.01 11.24
C LEU A 23 -14.72 -3.28 11.19
N THR A 24 -15.38 -4.42 11.30
CA THR A 24 -14.79 -5.70 10.85
C THR A 24 -15.06 -5.88 9.36
N TYR A 25 -14.29 -6.76 8.70
CA TYR A 25 -14.53 -7.06 7.28
C TYR A 25 -15.94 -7.60 7.04
N GLU A 26 -16.44 -8.44 7.94
CA GLU A 26 -17.79 -8.99 7.86
C GLU A 26 -18.85 -7.87 7.89
N SER A 27 -18.77 -6.96 8.87
CA SER A 27 -19.69 -5.82 8.96
C SER A 27 -19.58 -4.88 7.75
N ALA A 28 -18.37 -4.63 7.24
CA ALA A 28 -18.16 -3.79 6.07
C ALA A 28 -18.73 -4.44 4.80
N SER A 29 -18.58 -5.75 4.63
CA SER A 29 -19.16 -6.50 3.52
C SER A 29 -20.69 -6.53 3.59
N GLU A 30 -21.27 -6.66 4.77
CA GLU A 30 -22.73 -6.53 4.97
C GLU A 30 -23.22 -5.14 4.56
N LEU A 31 -22.56 -4.07 5.00
CA LEU A 31 -22.91 -2.69 4.63
C LEU A 31 -22.79 -2.45 3.12
N LEU A 32 -21.74 -2.98 2.49
CA LEU A 32 -21.57 -2.92 1.04
C LEU A 32 -22.71 -3.65 0.29
N HIS A 33 -23.22 -4.74 0.84
CA HIS A 33 -24.33 -5.49 0.24
C HIS A 33 -25.68 -4.78 0.41
N LEU A 34 -25.91 -4.17 1.57
CA LEU A 34 -27.16 -3.44 1.88
C LEU A 34 -27.31 -2.15 1.06
N ASN A 35 -26.20 -1.57 0.58
CA ASN A 35 -26.18 -0.38 -0.28
C ASN A 35 -26.99 0.79 0.32
N LEU A 36 -26.80 1.03 1.62
CA LEU A 36 -27.47 2.09 2.37
C LEU A 36 -27.02 3.48 1.88
N GLN A 37 -27.92 4.46 1.90
CA GLN A 37 -27.60 5.82 1.45
C GLN A 37 -26.68 6.55 2.44
N GLU A 38 -26.78 6.18 3.72
CA GLU A 38 -26.01 6.72 4.83
C GLU A 38 -24.52 6.34 4.76
N GLU A 39 -24.19 5.25 4.05
CA GLU A 39 -22.82 4.74 3.88
C GLU A 39 -22.25 5.02 2.47
N ALA A 40 -22.57 6.19 1.92
CA ALA A 40 -22.18 6.58 0.56
C ALA A 40 -20.65 6.56 0.34
N GLU A 41 -19.86 6.92 1.35
CA GLU A 41 -18.39 6.93 1.28
C GLU A 41 -17.81 5.51 1.08
N LEU A 42 -18.34 4.53 1.80
CA LEU A 42 -17.93 3.13 1.69
C LEU A 42 -18.23 2.57 0.30
N ARG A 43 -19.38 2.95 -0.28
CA ARG A 43 -19.73 2.60 -1.67
C ARG A 43 -18.76 3.22 -2.66
N ILE A 44 -18.45 4.51 -2.53
CA ILE A 44 -17.50 5.21 -3.43
C ILE A 44 -16.12 4.53 -3.39
N LEU A 45 -15.64 4.18 -2.20
CA LEU A 45 -14.37 3.46 -2.04
C LEU A 45 -14.40 2.07 -2.70
N SER A 46 -15.50 1.35 -2.57
CA SER A 46 -15.69 0.04 -3.22
C SER A 46 -15.69 0.14 -4.74
N GLU A 47 -16.41 1.12 -5.30
CA GLU A 47 -16.42 1.38 -6.74
C GLU A 47 -15.02 1.74 -7.25
N ALA A 48 -14.31 2.63 -6.54
CA ALA A 48 -12.94 3.00 -6.86
C ALA A 48 -11.98 1.79 -6.80
N ALA A 49 -12.11 0.94 -5.79
CA ALA A 49 -11.33 -0.29 -5.66
C ALA A 49 -11.56 -1.24 -6.85
N ASN A 50 -12.82 -1.45 -7.26
CA ASN A 50 -13.16 -2.29 -8.40
C ASN A 50 -12.59 -1.74 -9.71
N LEU A 51 -12.70 -0.42 -9.94
CA LEU A 51 -12.11 0.24 -11.11
C LEU A 51 -10.58 0.10 -11.13
N ARG A 52 -9.94 0.28 -9.97
CA ARG A 52 -8.49 0.11 -9.80
C ARG A 52 -8.07 -1.32 -10.10
N SER A 53 -8.76 -2.31 -9.52
CA SER A 53 -8.49 -3.73 -9.71
C SER A 53 -8.55 -4.11 -11.19
N ASN A 54 -9.63 -3.72 -11.88
CA ASN A 54 -9.82 -3.98 -13.31
C ASN A 54 -8.70 -3.35 -14.15
N TRP A 55 -8.29 -2.12 -13.84
CA TRP A 55 -7.17 -1.48 -14.53
C TRP A 55 -5.85 -2.23 -14.28
N ARG A 56 -5.57 -2.68 -13.05
CA ARG A 56 -4.33 -3.43 -12.75
C ARG A 56 -4.30 -4.74 -13.53
N CYS A 57 -5.44 -5.44 -13.63
CA CYS A 57 -5.57 -6.64 -14.46
C CYS A 57 -5.28 -6.34 -15.94
N GLN A 58 -5.75 -5.20 -16.48
CA GLN A 58 -5.38 -4.76 -17.84
C GLN A 58 -3.88 -4.47 -18.00
N GLN A 59 -3.18 -4.11 -16.91
CA GLN A 59 -1.72 -3.97 -16.89
C GLN A 59 -0.96 -5.29 -16.62
N GLY A 60 -1.66 -6.43 -16.61
CA GLY A 60 -1.07 -7.76 -16.42
C GLY A 60 -0.93 -8.20 -14.96
N ALA A 61 -1.67 -7.58 -14.03
CA ALA A 61 -1.77 -8.09 -12.67
C ALA A 61 -2.40 -9.50 -12.66
N ILE A 62 -1.97 -10.32 -11.71
CA ILE A 62 -2.48 -11.68 -11.52
C ILE A 62 -3.22 -11.68 -10.18
N GLU A 63 -4.51 -12.01 -10.21
CA GLU A 63 -5.29 -12.19 -8.99
C GLU A 63 -4.92 -13.53 -8.35
N THR A 64 -4.42 -13.47 -7.12
CA THR A 64 -3.96 -14.63 -6.36
C THR A 64 -4.68 -14.74 -5.02
N SER A 65 -5.99 -14.46 -5.00
CA SER A 65 -6.77 -14.52 -3.77
C SER A 65 -6.70 -15.91 -3.14
N THR A 66 -6.42 -15.95 -1.84
CA THR A 66 -6.33 -17.18 -1.03
C THR A 66 -7.37 -17.21 0.09
N LEU A 67 -7.53 -18.41 0.68
CA LEU A 67 -8.20 -18.60 1.95
C LEU A 67 -7.11 -18.68 3.03
N ASP A 68 -7.08 -17.70 3.92
CA ASP A 68 -6.11 -17.64 5.00
C ASP A 68 -6.76 -18.11 6.31
N THR A 69 -6.01 -18.85 7.13
CA THR A 69 -6.50 -19.30 8.43
C THR A 69 -5.97 -18.39 9.52
N ARG A 70 -6.89 -17.78 10.26
CA ARG A 70 -6.59 -17.01 11.46
C ARG A 70 -6.92 -17.83 12.70
N ILE A 71 -5.88 -18.06 13.51
CA ILE A 71 -5.98 -18.83 14.75
C ILE A 71 -6.01 -17.85 15.91
N LYS A 72 -7.09 -17.88 16.70
CA LYS A 72 -7.22 -17.12 17.94
C LYS A 72 -7.22 -18.09 19.12
N VAL A 73 -6.19 -18.00 19.94
CA VAL A 73 -6.12 -18.72 21.22
C VAL A 73 -6.97 -17.98 22.24
N SER A 74 -7.91 -18.68 22.86
CA SER A 74 -8.74 -18.18 23.95
C SER A 74 -8.22 -18.80 25.25
N ASN A 75 -8.06 -17.97 26.28
CA ASN A 75 -7.46 -18.34 27.57
C ASN A 75 -6.08 -19.00 27.43
N PRO A 76 -5.06 -18.27 26.97
CA PRO A 76 -3.74 -18.83 26.68
C PRO A 76 -3.03 -19.42 27.92
N GLU A 77 -3.46 -19.05 29.12
CA GLU A 77 -2.88 -19.51 30.39
C GLU A 77 -3.48 -20.84 30.90
N ASP A 78 -4.56 -21.34 30.27
CA ASP A 78 -5.16 -22.62 30.65
C ASP A 78 -4.27 -23.80 30.20
N PRO A 79 -4.19 -24.92 30.97
CA PRO A 79 -3.44 -26.11 30.57
C PRO A 79 -3.89 -26.71 29.23
N GLU A 80 -5.15 -26.48 28.85
CA GLU A 80 -5.76 -26.85 27.58
C GLU A 80 -6.48 -25.62 26.99
N PRO A 81 -5.76 -24.72 26.31
CA PRO A 81 -6.35 -23.50 25.79
C PRO A 81 -7.29 -23.81 24.62
N SER A 82 -8.40 -23.08 24.54
CA SER A 82 -9.37 -23.28 23.46
C SER A 82 -8.96 -22.49 22.20
N LEU A 83 -9.01 -23.14 21.04
CA LEU A 83 -8.65 -22.53 19.76
C LEU A 83 -9.89 -22.15 18.97
N LYS A 84 -9.95 -20.91 18.51
CA LYS A 84 -10.94 -20.44 17.52
C LYS A 84 -10.25 -20.24 16.19
N LEU A 85 -10.72 -20.98 15.18
CA LEU A 85 -10.25 -20.87 13.81
C LEU A 85 -11.23 -20.00 13.02
N TYR A 86 -10.71 -19.00 12.32
CA TYR A 86 -11.44 -18.16 11.38
C TYR A 86 -10.81 -18.35 10.00
N VAL A 87 -11.63 -18.50 8.97
CA VAL A 87 -11.16 -18.54 7.59
C VAL A 87 -11.42 -17.17 6.98
N GLU A 88 -10.35 -16.46 6.66
CA GLU A 88 -10.40 -15.17 5.97
C GLU A 88 -10.37 -15.43 4.46
N ASN A 89 -11.43 -15.04 3.76
CA ASN A 89 -11.50 -15.13 2.31
C ASN A 89 -11.04 -13.82 1.68
N GLN A 90 -9.86 -13.80 1.07
CA GLN A 90 -9.34 -12.59 0.43
C GLN A 90 -10.19 -12.09 -0.75
N ALA A 91 -11.09 -12.92 -1.29
CA ALA A 91 -12.05 -12.52 -2.31
C ALA A 91 -13.28 -11.77 -1.73
N ASP A 92 -13.39 -11.65 -0.40
CA ASP A 92 -14.41 -10.86 0.29
C ASP A 92 -14.40 -9.39 -0.20
N PRO A 93 -15.57 -8.77 -0.45
CA PRO A 93 -15.65 -7.40 -0.97
C PRO A 93 -14.91 -6.36 -0.14
N ALA A 94 -15.03 -6.40 1.20
CA ALA A 94 -14.35 -5.45 2.07
C ALA A 94 -12.83 -5.69 2.12
N MET A 95 -12.38 -6.95 2.11
CA MET A 95 -10.94 -7.26 2.00
C MET A 95 -10.35 -6.78 0.68
N ARG A 96 -11.04 -7.03 -0.44
CA ARG A 96 -10.63 -6.56 -1.77
C ARG A 96 -10.54 -5.03 -1.80
N LEU A 97 -11.54 -4.33 -1.26
CA LEU A 97 -11.53 -2.87 -1.14
C LEU A 97 -10.26 -2.40 -0.42
N VAL A 98 -10.00 -2.92 0.78
CA VAL A 98 -8.84 -2.51 1.57
C VAL A 98 -7.54 -2.84 0.82
N PHE A 99 -7.39 -4.03 0.24
CA PHE A 99 -6.21 -4.41 -0.52
C PHE A 99 -5.92 -3.46 -1.68
N GLU A 100 -6.93 -3.12 -2.48
CA GLU A 100 -6.77 -2.18 -3.60
C GLU A 100 -6.34 -0.79 -3.10
N MET A 101 -6.94 -0.29 -2.02
CA MET A 101 -6.55 1.01 -1.44
C MET A 101 -5.12 0.98 -0.89
N MET A 102 -4.69 -0.13 -0.29
CA MET A 102 -3.31 -0.28 0.20
C MET A 102 -2.30 -0.37 -0.96
N ILE A 103 -2.65 -1.05 -2.05
CA ILE A 103 -1.83 -1.13 -3.27
C ILE A 103 -1.70 0.25 -3.91
N LEU A 104 -2.82 0.98 -4.03
CA LEU A 104 -2.87 2.35 -4.55
C LEU A 104 -1.97 3.29 -3.73
N CYS A 105 -2.04 3.24 -2.41
CA CYS A 105 -1.16 4.00 -1.53
C CYS A 105 0.33 3.65 -1.79
N GLY A 106 0.66 2.37 -1.88
CA GLY A 106 2.04 1.94 -2.11
C GLY A 106 2.60 2.35 -3.48
N GLU A 107 1.76 2.39 -4.51
CA GLU A 107 2.13 2.93 -5.84
C GLU A 107 2.32 4.45 -5.80
N ALA A 108 1.44 5.19 -5.11
CA ALA A 108 1.54 6.63 -4.96
C ALA A 108 2.86 7.00 -4.24
N ILE A 109 3.21 6.28 -3.18
CA ILE A 109 4.47 6.49 -2.44
C ILE A 109 5.69 6.10 -3.29
N ALA A 110 5.61 5.02 -4.07
CA ALA A 110 6.68 4.68 -5.00
C ALA A 110 6.90 5.78 -6.05
N THR A 111 5.80 6.33 -6.57
CA THR A 111 5.83 7.45 -7.52
C THR A 111 6.40 8.71 -6.87
N PHE A 112 5.96 9.05 -5.66
CA PHE A 112 6.51 10.18 -4.89
C PHE A 112 8.01 10.03 -4.67
N GLY A 113 8.48 8.89 -4.18
CA GLY A 113 9.91 8.69 -3.97
C GLY A 113 10.70 8.77 -5.26
N SER A 114 10.19 8.18 -6.34
CA SER A 114 10.89 8.19 -7.64
C SER A 114 11.00 9.59 -8.25
N ARG A 115 9.98 10.44 -8.09
CA ARG A 115 10.01 11.81 -8.63
C ARG A 115 10.91 12.76 -7.83
N ASN A 116 11.12 12.45 -6.55
CA ASN A 116 11.92 13.26 -5.64
C ASN A 116 13.30 12.64 -5.34
N ASP A 117 13.69 11.60 -6.07
CA ASP A 117 14.95 10.85 -5.88
C ASP A 117 15.17 10.37 -4.43
N ILE A 118 14.10 9.93 -3.77
CA ILE A 118 14.12 9.46 -2.38
C ILE A 118 14.38 7.95 -2.37
N PRO A 119 15.46 7.48 -1.72
CA PRO A 119 15.67 6.07 -1.52
C PRO A 119 14.56 5.46 -0.64
N LEU A 120 13.75 4.58 -1.21
CA LEU A 120 12.67 3.87 -0.52
C LEU A 120 12.83 2.36 -0.72
N PRO A 121 12.29 1.51 0.17
CA PRO A 121 12.31 0.06 -0.05
C PRO A 121 11.35 -0.34 -1.20
N TYR A 122 11.75 -0.07 -2.44
CA TYR A 122 10.96 -0.39 -3.63
C TYR A 122 10.91 -1.89 -3.82
N ARG A 123 9.71 -2.44 -3.66
CA ARG A 123 9.47 -3.87 -3.79
C ARG A 123 9.05 -4.19 -5.22
N GLY A 124 10.03 -4.61 -6.02
CA GLY A 124 9.84 -5.02 -7.41
C GLY A 124 9.63 -6.52 -7.53
N GLN A 125 8.96 -6.94 -8.59
CA GLN A 125 8.89 -8.33 -8.98
C GLN A 125 8.85 -8.35 -10.51
N PRO A 126 9.90 -8.84 -11.18
CA PRO A 126 9.90 -8.93 -12.64
C PRO A 126 8.64 -9.61 -13.14
N GLN A 127 8.09 -9.15 -14.27
CA GLN A 127 6.99 -9.89 -14.90
C GLN A 127 7.49 -11.30 -15.18
N SER A 128 6.81 -12.27 -14.58
CA SER A 128 7.06 -13.66 -14.89
C SER A 128 6.31 -13.98 -16.17
N ASP A 129 6.91 -14.72 -17.09
CA ASP A 129 6.26 -15.26 -18.30
C ASP A 129 5.31 -16.41 -17.93
N ILE A 130 4.45 -16.18 -16.92
CA ILE A 130 3.47 -17.14 -16.47
C ILE A 130 2.32 -17.11 -17.47
N ASN A 131 2.22 -18.17 -18.25
CA ASN A 131 1.05 -18.38 -19.09
C ASN A 131 -0.12 -18.84 -18.20
N VAL A 132 -0.94 -17.89 -17.75
CA VAL A 132 -2.10 -18.18 -16.88
C VAL A 132 -3.04 -19.23 -17.49
N SER A 133 -3.10 -19.33 -18.82
CA SER A 133 -3.93 -20.33 -19.51
C SER A 133 -3.49 -21.77 -19.27
N GLU A 134 -2.22 -22.02 -18.91
CA GLU A 134 -1.73 -23.35 -18.55
C GLU A 134 -2.42 -23.88 -17.30
N PHE A 135 -2.89 -23.00 -16.42
CA PHE A 135 -3.59 -23.35 -15.18
C PHE A 135 -5.11 -23.37 -15.33
N SER A 136 -5.64 -23.19 -16.55
CA SER A 136 -7.09 -23.19 -16.83
C SER A 136 -7.77 -24.53 -16.51
N HIS A 137 -7.00 -25.63 -16.53
CA HIS A 137 -7.47 -26.97 -16.15
C HIS A 137 -7.77 -27.10 -14.64
N LEU A 138 -7.28 -26.18 -13.81
CA LEU A 138 -7.60 -26.13 -12.37
C LEU A 138 -8.86 -25.29 -12.14
N PRO A 139 -9.70 -25.62 -11.14
CA PRO A 139 -10.86 -24.81 -10.80
C PRO A 139 -10.46 -23.40 -10.35
N GLU A 140 -11.29 -22.40 -10.63
CA GLU A 140 -11.10 -21.03 -10.14
C GLU A 140 -11.06 -20.96 -8.61
N GLY A 141 -10.33 -19.99 -8.10
CA GLY A 141 -10.16 -19.75 -6.66
C GLY A 141 -8.85 -20.33 -6.09
N PRO A 142 -8.83 -20.69 -4.79
CA PRO A 142 -7.58 -20.88 -4.04
C PRO A 142 -6.63 -21.93 -4.61
N VAL A 143 -7.15 -22.99 -5.25
CA VAL A 143 -6.33 -24.06 -5.85
C VAL A 143 -5.51 -23.51 -7.02
N ARG A 144 -6.15 -22.79 -7.95
CA ARG A 144 -5.46 -22.16 -9.07
C ARG A 144 -4.55 -21.03 -8.59
N SER A 145 -5.00 -20.19 -7.66
CA SER A 145 -4.18 -19.14 -7.04
C SER A 145 -2.89 -19.69 -6.44
N PHE A 146 -2.98 -20.78 -5.68
CA PHE A 146 -1.81 -21.43 -5.06
C PHE A 146 -0.84 -22.01 -6.10
N ALA A 147 -1.36 -22.64 -7.16
CA ALA A 147 -0.54 -23.15 -8.25
C ALA A 147 0.21 -22.04 -8.98
N LEU A 148 -0.45 -20.90 -9.23
CA LEU A 148 0.14 -19.70 -9.83
C LEU A 148 1.23 -19.12 -8.92
N VAL A 149 0.95 -18.91 -7.63
CA VAL A 149 1.92 -18.34 -6.68
C VAL A 149 3.20 -19.19 -6.57
N LYS A 150 3.07 -20.52 -6.66
CA LYS A 150 4.23 -21.43 -6.61
C LYS A 150 5.23 -21.27 -7.74
N VAL A 151 4.79 -20.78 -8.91
CA VAL A 151 5.66 -20.58 -10.07
C VAL A 151 6.13 -19.13 -10.22
N MET A 152 5.66 -18.22 -9.36
CA MET A 152 6.08 -16.82 -9.34
C MET A 152 7.49 -16.68 -8.76
N ARG A 153 8.28 -15.75 -9.34
CA ARG A 153 9.56 -15.34 -8.74
C ARG A 153 9.33 -14.58 -7.44
N ALA A 154 10.28 -14.63 -6.52
CA ALA A 154 10.22 -13.79 -5.33
C ALA A 154 10.25 -12.29 -5.71
N ALA A 155 9.61 -11.46 -4.89
CA ALA A 155 9.79 -10.02 -4.98
C ALA A 155 11.14 -9.63 -4.36
N GLU A 156 11.81 -8.66 -4.97
CA GLU A 156 13.10 -8.11 -4.53
C GLU A 156 12.91 -6.67 -4.06
N ILE A 157 13.80 -6.22 -3.18
CA ILE A 157 13.81 -4.84 -2.70
C ILE A 157 15.03 -4.14 -3.30
N ASP A 158 14.79 -3.04 -4.00
CA ASP A 158 15.80 -2.10 -4.46
C ASP A 158 15.57 -0.77 -3.74
N PHE A 159 16.61 -0.19 -3.16
CA PHE A 159 16.50 1.09 -2.45
C PHE A 159 16.71 2.30 -3.35
N ARG A 160 17.21 2.11 -4.56
CA ARG A 160 17.66 3.20 -5.43
C ARG A 160 16.67 3.55 -6.52
N LYS A 161 15.91 2.57 -7.00
CA LYS A 161 15.00 2.76 -8.13
C LYS A 161 13.71 1.99 -7.95
N PRO A 162 12.57 2.57 -8.39
CA PRO A 162 11.34 1.81 -8.51
C PRO A 162 11.53 0.69 -9.53
N ALA A 163 11.07 -0.50 -9.16
CA ALA A 163 10.99 -1.64 -10.05
C ALA A 163 9.53 -2.06 -10.22
N ARG A 164 9.17 -2.44 -11.45
CA ARG A 164 7.83 -2.92 -11.79
C ARG A 164 7.48 -4.11 -10.90
N HIS A 165 6.24 -4.15 -10.42
CA HIS A 165 5.70 -5.29 -9.69
C HIS A 165 4.72 -6.04 -10.60
N GLY A 166 5.21 -7.05 -11.32
CA GLY A 166 4.47 -7.76 -12.37
C GLY A 166 3.14 -8.36 -11.88
N VAL A 167 3.16 -9.03 -10.72
CA VAL A 167 1.93 -9.62 -10.13
C VAL A 167 0.90 -8.56 -9.73
N LEU A 168 1.34 -7.36 -9.32
CA LEU A 168 0.44 -6.26 -8.97
C LEU A 168 0.03 -5.40 -10.17
N GLY A 169 0.69 -5.54 -11.32
CA GLY A 169 0.40 -4.75 -12.52
C GLY A 169 0.66 -3.26 -12.38
N ILE A 170 1.67 -2.86 -11.58
CA ILE A 170 2.01 -1.45 -11.32
C ILE A 170 3.50 -1.16 -11.58
N PRO A 171 3.86 0.06 -12.01
CA PRO A 171 5.22 0.42 -12.41
C PRO A 171 6.22 0.50 -11.24
N GLY A 172 5.74 0.71 -10.02
CA GLY A 172 6.55 0.73 -8.81
C GLY A 172 5.68 0.54 -7.57
N TYR A 173 6.25 -0.02 -6.51
CA TYR A 173 5.52 -0.32 -5.28
C TYR A 173 6.41 -0.18 -4.04
N VAL A 174 5.91 0.49 -3.02
CA VAL A 174 6.53 0.59 -1.68
C VAL A 174 5.49 0.19 -0.64
N GLN A 175 5.87 -0.65 0.32
CA GLN A 175 4.98 -0.97 1.43
C GLN A 175 4.99 0.18 2.44
N PHE A 176 3.83 0.79 2.68
CA PHE A 176 3.73 2.04 3.45
C PHE A 176 2.57 2.09 4.47
N THR A 177 1.71 1.07 4.49
CA THR A 177 0.42 1.12 5.21
C THR A 177 0.40 0.35 6.52
N SER A 178 1.55 -0.10 7.02
CA SER A 178 1.65 -0.86 8.28
C SER A 178 2.93 -0.55 9.09
N PRO A 179 3.29 0.73 9.32
CA PRO A 179 4.52 1.11 10.05
C PRO A 179 4.56 0.61 11.50
N ILE A 180 3.41 0.37 12.15
CA ILE A 180 3.34 -0.15 13.53
C ILE A 180 3.91 -1.58 13.62
N ARG A 181 3.77 -2.38 12.56
CA ARG A 181 4.09 -3.83 12.58
C ARG A 181 5.15 -4.26 11.55
N ARG A 182 5.56 -3.36 10.64
CA ARG A 182 6.59 -3.63 9.63
C ARG A 182 7.66 -2.56 9.68
N TYR A 183 8.90 -2.99 9.95
CA TYR A 183 10.04 -2.09 10.03
C TYR A 183 10.33 -1.35 8.71
N LEU A 184 10.17 -2.02 7.56
CA LEU A 184 10.40 -1.39 6.25
C LEU A 184 9.36 -0.30 5.95
N ASP A 185 8.10 -0.48 6.35
CA ASP A 185 7.11 0.59 6.27
C ASP A 185 7.52 1.77 7.16
N LEU A 186 7.96 1.50 8.39
CA LEU A 186 8.45 2.55 9.30
C LEU A 186 9.64 3.31 8.71
N LEU A 187 10.61 2.60 8.11
CA LEU A 187 11.74 3.20 7.41
C LEU A 187 11.27 4.09 6.25
N ALA A 188 10.31 3.61 5.45
CA ALA A 188 9.74 4.39 4.37
C ALA A 188 9.03 5.65 4.89
N HIS A 189 8.29 5.55 6.00
CA HIS A 189 7.69 6.70 6.69
C HIS A 189 8.74 7.72 7.10
N TYR A 190 9.88 7.30 7.64
CA TYR A 190 10.97 8.22 7.97
C TYR A 190 11.55 8.90 6.73
N GLN A 191 11.86 8.16 5.67
CA GLN A 191 12.40 8.74 4.45
C GLN A 191 11.43 9.77 3.81
N VAL A 192 10.14 9.44 3.76
CA VAL A 192 9.11 10.34 3.25
C VAL A 192 8.90 11.54 4.19
N GLY A 193 8.84 11.31 5.50
CA GLY A 193 8.61 12.35 6.51
C GLY A 193 9.75 13.36 6.58
N PHE A 194 11.02 12.90 6.55
CA PHE A 194 12.18 13.79 6.49
C PHE A 194 12.15 14.71 5.27
N GLN A 195 11.74 14.18 4.11
CA GLN A 195 11.73 14.96 2.87
C GLN A 195 10.50 15.87 2.75
N ALA A 196 9.35 15.47 3.32
CA ALA A 196 8.17 16.32 3.40
C ALA A 196 8.39 17.53 4.33
N SER A 197 9.15 17.36 5.40
CA SER A 197 9.47 18.43 6.36
C SER A 197 10.67 19.30 5.94
N ALA A 198 11.50 18.86 4.98
CA ALA A 198 12.71 19.58 4.52
C ALA A 198 12.45 20.67 3.47
N TRP A 199 11.19 20.89 3.07
CA TRP A 199 10.82 22.07 2.29
C TRP A 199 10.82 23.32 3.20
N VAL A 200 11.92 24.08 3.21
CA VAL A 200 11.97 25.41 3.85
C VAL A 200 12.64 26.42 2.92
N PRO A 201 11.95 27.51 2.52
CA PRO A 201 12.61 28.68 1.99
C PRO A 201 12.83 29.73 3.10
N LEU A 202 14.01 30.33 3.09
CA LEU A 202 14.20 31.73 3.51
C LEU A 202 15.11 32.40 2.47
N GLY A 203 14.63 32.43 1.23
CA GLY A 203 15.14 33.34 0.22
C GLY A 203 14.85 34.77 0.63
N SER A 204 15.82 35.66 0.48
CA SER A 204 15.63 37.10 0.75
C SER A 204 14.61 37.72 -0.22
N GLN A 205 14.30 37.04 -1.33
CA GLN A 205 13.21 37.34 -2.24
C GLN A 205 12.40 36.07 -2.60
N ILE A 206 11.15 36.28 -3.04
CA ILE A 206 10.30 35.21 -3.57
C ILE A 206 10.95 34.68 -4.87
N GLY A 207 11.50 33.46 -4.84
CA GLY A 207 12.07 32.78 -6.01
C GLY A 207 13.50 32.24 -5.88
N ASP A 208 14.18 32.45 -4.75
CA ASP A 208 15.56 31.97 -4.56
C ASP A 208 15.62 30.47 -4.19
N GLU A 209 16.62 29.75 -4.73
CA GLU A 209 17.00 28.40 -4.29
C GLU A 209 18.07 28.49 -3.19
N VAL A 210 17.85 27.85 -2.04
CA VAL A 210 18.78 27.86 -0.89
C VAL A 210 19.24 26.43 -0.55
N LEU A 211 20.53 26.26 -0.29
CA LEU A 211 21.12 24.99 0.15
C LEU A 211 21.08 24.88 1.68
N VAL A 212 20.28 23.95 2.20
CA VAL A 212 20.18 23.65 3.64
C VAL A 212 20.72 22.26 3.95
N LYS A 213 21.30 22.10 5.15
CA LYS A 213 21.77 20.81 5.66
C LYS A 213 21.00 20.46 6.93
N VAL A 214 20.50 19.23 7.00
CA VAL A 214 19.82 18.70 8.19
C VAL A 214 20.86 18.49 9.30
N GLU A 215 20.68 19.16 10.44
CA GLU A 215 21.56 18.99 11.62
C GLU A 215 21.09 17.84 12.50
N GLU A 216 19.80 17.75 12.77
CA GLU A 216 19.22 16.70 13.61
C GLU A 216 17.83 16.31 13.11
N ALA A 217 17.61 15.00 13.06
CA ALA A 217 16.46 14.39 12.43
C ALA A 217 15.99 13.24 13.34
N HIS A 218 15.16 13.57 14.33
CA HIS A 218 14.65 12.57 15.26
C HIS A 218 13.35 11.96 14.74
N PRO A 219 13.20 10.63 14.71
CA PRO A 219 12.07 9.98 14.05
C PRO A 219 10.70 10.18 14.73
N ARG A 220 10.65 10.78 15.92
CA ARG A 220 9.39 11.09 16.63
C ARG A 220 9.10 12.59 16.69
N ASP A 221 9.96 13.40 16.11
CA ASP A 221 9.86 14.84 16.22
C ASP A 221 9.30 15.36 14.91
N ASP A 222 8.16 16.07 14.98
CA ASP A 222 7.54 16.74 13.82
C ASP A 222 8.32 17.99 13.38
N ILE A 223 9.54 18.19 13.91
CA ILE A 223 10.38 19.37 13.72
C ILE A 223 11.73 18.90 13.17
N LEU A 224 12.12 19.46 12.03
CA LEU A 224 13.48 19.33 11.52
C LEU A 224 14.30 20.54 11.94
N PHE A 225 15.50 20.27 12.44
CA PHE A 225 16.50 21.30 12.65
C PHE A 225 17.35 21.39 11.39
N LEU A 226 17.12 22.46 10.63
CA LEU A 226 17.87 22.79 9.43
C LEU A 226 18.86 23.91 9.75
N LYS A 227 20.06 23.79 9.18
CA LYS A 227 21.04 24.88 9.18
C LYS A 227 21.38 25.26 7.75
N GLU A 228 21.33 26.56 7.50
CA GLU A 228 21.76 27.15 6.24
C GLU A 228 23.24 26.87 6.02
N VAL A 229 23.58 26.37 4.84
CA VAL A 229 24.98 26.24 4.42
C VAL A 229 25.38 27.57 3.79
N VAL A 230 26.01 28.43 4.60
CA VAL A 230 26.66 29.64 4.06
C VAL A 230 27.81 29.17 3.17
N SER A 231 27.71 29.42 1.87
CA SER A 231 28.83 29.24 0.95
C SER A 231 29.85 30.35 1.24
N GLU A 232 31.09 29.95 1.57
CA GLU A 232 32.24 30.87 1.64
C GLU A 232 32.65 31.37 0.24
#